data_AF-A0A6A8LSL3-F1
#
_entry.id   AF-A0A6A8LSL3-F1
#
_cell.length_a   1.000
_cell.length_b   1.000
_cell.length_c   1.000
_cell.angle_alpha   90.00
_cell.angle_beta   90.00
_cell.angle_gamma   90.00
#
_symmetry.space_group_name_H-M   'P 1'
#
loop_
_entity.id
_entity.type
_entity.pdbx_description
1 polymer ?
#
loop_
_entity_poly.entity_id
_entity_poly.type
_entity_poly.pdbx_seq_one_letter_code
_entity_poly.pdbx_strand_id
1 'polypeptide(L)'
;KLLLKISAITFVQLAVYYIIPYFILLSLGVTHVNVIMVISMHVLIVMVASLFPIPGGAGGAEYSFSVIFSSFIGTGSKLVLAMLLWRIVTYYFGMLSGLIAMLIQPKRIVTKK
;
A
#
# COMPACT_ATOMS: atom_id res chain seq x y z
N LYS A 1 -2.27 14.85 -24.55
CA LYS A 1 -0.87 14.40 -24.34
C LYS A 1 -0.47 14.37 -22.86
N LEU A 2 -0.63 15.46 -22.10
CA LEU A 2 -0.30 15.50 -20.67
C LEU A 2 -1.13 14.51 -19.82
N LEU A 3 -2.45 14.45 -20.03
CA LEU A 3 -3.34 13.51 -19.33
C LEU A 3 -2.92 12.05 -19.51
N LEU A 4 -2.64 11.62 -20.75
CA LEU A 4 -2.19 10.26 -21.04
C LEU A 4 -0.88 9.92 -20.30
N LYS A 5 0.06 10.87 -20.25
CA LYS A 5 1.33 10.71 -19.54
C LYS A 5 1.11 10.54 -18.04
N ILE A 6 0.27 11.38 -17.44
CA ILE A 6 -0.04 11.31 -16.01
C ILE A 6 -0.78 9.99 -15.70
N SER A 7 -1.80 9.64 -16.46
CA SER A 7 -2.54 8.38 -16.28
C SER A 7 -1.62 7.16 -16.37
N ALA A 8 -0.68 7.13 -17.31
CA ALA A 8 0.28 6.03 -17.42
C ALA A 8 1.22 5.94 -16.20
N ILE A 9 1.73 7.08 -15.72
CA ILE A 9 2.57 7.13 -14.51
C ILE A 9 1.77 6.66 -13.29
N THR A 10 0.55 7.16 -13.12
CA THR A 10 -0.34 6.78 -12.03
C THR A 10 -0.67 5.28 -12.09
N PHE A 11 -0.94 4.74 -13.28
CA PHE A 11 -1.18 3.30 -13.45
C PHE A 11 -0.01 2.44 -12.98
N VAL A 12 1.23 2.78 -13.38
CA VAL A 12 2.44 2.08 -12.93
C VAL A 12 2.63 2.23 -11.42
N GLN A 13 2.44 3.43 -10.88
CA GLN A 13 2.51 3.69 -9.44
C GLN A 13 1.52 2.81 -8.66
N LEU A 14 0.27 2.73 -9.11
CA LEU A 14 -0.76 1.88 -8.50
C LEU A 14 -0.42 0.39 -8.64
N ALA A 15 0.11 -0.05 -9.78
CA ALA A 15 0.54 -1.44 -9.97
C ALA A 15 1.64 -1.84 -8.98
N VAL A 16 2.64 -0.97 -8.78
CA VAL A 16 3.72 -1.18 -7.80
C VAL A 16 3.17 -1.14 -6.37
N TYR A 17 2.19 -0.28 -6.08
CA TYR A 17 1.55 -0.24 -4.76
C TYR A 17 0.75 -1.52 -4.47
N TYR A 18 0.00 -2.02 -5.46
CA TYR A 18 -0.88 -3.16 -5.26
C TYR A 18 -0.18 -4.50 -5.18
N ILE A 19 1.04 -4.64 -5.73
CA ILE A 19 1.83 -5.87 -5.64
C ILE A 19 2.53 -6.06 -4.28
N ILE A 20 2.61 -5.02 -3.43
CA ILE A 20 3.31 -5.08 -2.14
C ILE A 20 2.83 -6.23 -1.25
N PRO A 21 1.51 -6.48 -1.05
CA PRO A 21 1.05 -7.58 -0.21
C PRO A 21 1.41 -8.97 -0.74
N TYR A 22 1.61 -9.12 -2.04
CA TYR A 22 2.08 -10.37 -2.62
C TYR A 22 3.51 -10.71 -2.16
N PHE A 23 4.41 -9.72 -2.16
CA PHE A 23 5.77 -9.91 -1.65
C PHE A 23 5.79 -10.15 -0.13
N ILE A 24 4.85 -9.57 0.62
CA ILE A 24 4.69 -9.83 2.05
C ILE A 24 4.22 -11.26 2.30
N LEU A 25 3.27 -11.78 1.50
CA LEU A 25 2.87 -13.18 1.59
C LEU A 25 4.05 -14.12 1.30
N LEU A 26 4.84 -13.79 0.28
CA LEU A 26 6.01 -14.57 -0.09
C LEU A 26 7.05 -14.60 1.03
N SER A 27 7.30 -13.48 1.72
CA SER A 27 8.24 -13.42 2.84
C SER A 27 7.76 -14.20 4.08
N LEU A 28 6.45 -14.42 4.22
CA LEU A 28 5.86 -15.26 5.27
C LEU A 28 5.82 -16.77 4.92
N GLY A 29 6.39 -17.14 3.77
CA GLY A 29 6.47 -18.52 3.29
C GLY A 29 5.23 -19.00 2.53
N VAL A 30 4.33 -18.09 2.12
CA VAL A 30 3.17 -18.42 1.31
C VAL A 30 3.54 -18.27 -0.17
N THR A 31 4.01 -19.37 -0.78
CA THR A 31 4.56 -19.38 -2.15
C THR A 31 3.55 -19.83 -3.22
N HIS A 32 2.48 -20.52 -2.84
CA HIS A 32 1.52 -21.12 -3.77
C HIS A 32 0.38 -20.18 -4.23
N VAL A 33 0.50 -18.89 -3.95
CA VAL A 33 -0.55 -17.91 -4.24
C VAL A 33 -0.35 -17.24 -5.60
N ASN A 34 -1.45 -17.05 -6.32
CA ASN A 34 -1.42 -16.38 -7.61
C ASN A 34 -1.30 -14.86 -7.43
N VAL A 35 -0.33 -14.23 -8.10
CA VAL A 35 -0.07 -12.78 -7.99
C VAL A 35 -1.28 -11.92 -8.40
N ILE A 36 -2.01 -12.33 -9.44
CA ILE A 36 -3.18 -11.61 -9.95
C ILE A 36 -4.29 -11.67 -8.91
N MET A 37 -4.51 -12.83 -8.30
CA MET A 37 -5.52 -13.00 -7.23
C MET A 37 -5.22 -12.10 -6.03
N VAL A 38 -3.96 -12.05 -5.58
CA VAL A 38 -3.57 -11.21 -4.43
C VAL A 38 -3.72 -9.72 -4.76
N ILE A 39 -3.33 -9.30 -5.97
CA ILE A 39 -3.52 -7.92 -6.44
C ILE A 39 -5.01 -7.57 -6.49
N SER A 40 -5.85 -8.42 -7.09
CA SER A 40 -7.31 -8.19 -7.17
C SER A 40 -7.92 -8.05 -5.77
N MET A 41 -7.54 -8.93 -4.84
CA MET A 41 -8.02 -8.86 -3.46
C MET A 41 -7.54 -7.59 -2.73
N HIS A 42 -6.30 -7.17 -2.94
CA HIS A 42 -5.80 -5.92 -2.39
C HIS A 42 -6.52 -4.69 -2.97
N VAL A 43 -6.84 -4.69 -4.27
CA VAL A 43 -7.66 -3.65 -4.90
C VAL A 43 -9.05 -3.59 -4.25
N LEU A 44 -9.68 -4.74 -4.00
CA LEU A 44 -10.97 -4.78 -3.29
C LEU A 44 -10.88 -4.17 -1.89
N ILE A 45 -9.82 -4.48 -1.13
CA ILE A 45 -9.58 -3.88 0.19
C ILE A 45 -9.50 -2.36 0.08
N VAL A 46 -8.73 -1.84 -0.89
CA VAL A 46 -8.56 -0.39 -1.08
C VAL A 46 -9.86 0.27 -1.55
N MET A 47 -10.64 -0.38 -2.41
CA MET A 47 -11.96 0.10 -2.80
C MET A 47 -12.91 0.18 -1.61
N VAL A 48 -13.05 -0.90 -0.84
CA VAL A 48 -13.91 -0.94 0.36
C VAL A 48 -13.44 0.10 1.38
N ALA A 49 -12.13 0.22 1.61
CA ALA A 49 -11.56 1.21 2.51
C ALA A 49 -11.83 2.65 2.05
N SER A 50 -11.93 2.90 0.73
CA SER A 50 -12.24 4.23 0.19
C SER A 50 -13.71 4.62 0.29
N LEU A 51 -14.63 3.65 0.41
CA LEU A 51 -16.07 3.90 0.59
C LEU A 51 -16.37 4.51 1.96
N PHE A 52 -15.52 4.23 2.94
CA PHE A 52 -15.59 4.87 4.22
C PHE A 52 -14.63 6.07 4.21
N PRO A 53 -15.12 7.31 4.33
CA PRO A 53 -14.27 8.50 4.41
C PRO A 53 -13.67 8.57 5.82
N ILE A 54 -12.69 7.70 6.15
CA ILE A 54 -12.23 7.58 7.53
C ILE A 54 -10.87 8.27 7.75
N PRO A 55 -10.84 9.41 8.44
CA PRO A 55 -9.65 9.78 9.19
C PRO A 55 -9.52 8.82 10.39
N GLY A 56 -8.57 7.88 10.32
CA GLY A 56 -8.34 6.89 11.39
C GLY A 56 -8.98 5.50 11.19
N GLY A 57 -9.40 5.15 9.96
CA GLY A 57 -10.04 3.88 9.59
C GLY A 57 -9.18 2.63 9.61
N ALA A 58 -8.34 2.49 10.63
CA ALA A 58 -7.55 1.30 10.87
C ALA A 58 -8.46 0.05 10.88
N GLY A 59 -9.57 0.08 11.64
CA GLY A 59 -10.44 -1.08 11.81
C GLY A 59 -11.06 -1.64 10.53
N GLY A 60 -11.49 -0.80 9.58
CA GLY A 60 -12.10 -1.26 8.32
C GLY A 60 -11.08 -1.88 7.36
N ALA A 61 -9.91 -1.27 7.25
CA ALA A 61 -8.81 -1.78 6.43
C ALA A 61 -8.17 -3.04 7.06
N GLU A 62 -7.99 -3.04 8.39
CA GLU A 62 -7.45 -4.18 9.15
C GLU A 62 -8.40 -5.37 9.13
N TYR A 63 -9.70 -5.13 9.26
CA TYR A 63 -10.70 -6.19 9.16
C TYR A 63 -10.75 -6.76 7.74
N SER A 64 -10.79 -5.91 6.71
CA SER A 64 -10.80 -6.36 5.31
C SER A 64 -9.54 -7.15 4.96
N PHE A 65 -8.37 -6.69 5.43
CA PHE A 65 -7.11 -7.43 5.28
C PHE A 65 -7.16 -8.77 6.03
N SER A 66 -7.63 -8.78 7.28
CA SER A 66 -7.71 -10.01 8.08
C SER A 66 -8.63 -11.04 7.46
N VAL A 67 -9.82 -10.64 7.00
CA VAL A 67 -10.77 -11.54 6.35
C VAL A 67 -10.17 -12.15 5.09
N ILE A 68 -9.52 -11.35 4.26
CA ILE A 68 -8.98 -11.79 2.96
C ILE A 68 -7.69 -12.60 3.13
N PHE A 69 -6.77 -12.16 4.00
CA PHE A 69 -5.49 -12.82 4.20
C PHE A 69 -5.54 -14.00 5.17
N SER A 70 -6.58 -14.11 6.01
CA SER A 70 -6.82 -15.33 6.81
C SER A 70 -7.04 -16.57 5.95
N SER A 71 -7.59 -16.41 4.73
CA SER A 71 -7.75 -17.51 3.78
C SER A 71 -6.42 -18.01 3.21
N PHE A 72 -5.38 -17.17 3.23
CA PHE A 72 -4.02 -17.54 2.78
C PHE A 72 -3.10 -17.95 3.93
N ILE A 73 -3.37 -17.45 5.14
CA ILE A 73 -2.53 -17.63 6.32
C ILE A 73 -3.36 -18.31 7.41
N GLY A 74 -3.18 -19.62 7.59
CA GLY A 74 -3.90 -20.42 8.58
C GLY A 74 -3.54 -20.15 10.06
N THR A 75 -2.67 -19.17 10.35
CA THR A 75 -2.23 -18.86 11.73
C THR A 75 -2.38 -17.36 11.99
N GLY A 76 -3.17 -16.98 13.00
CA GLY A 76 -3.45 -15.58 13.33
C GLY A 76 -2.20 -14.71 13.61
N SER A 77 -1.15 -15.30 14.17
CA SER A 77 0.12 -14.59 14.44
C SER A 77 0.85 -14.16 13.15
N LYS A 78 0.84 -14.99 12.11
CA LYS A 78 1.41 -14.64 10.79
C LYS A 78 0.61 -13.54 10.09
N LEU A 79 -0.71 -13.50 10.31
CA LEU A 79 -1.59 -12.49 9.74
C LEU A 79 -1.32 -11.11 10.35
N VAL A 80 -1.18 -11.04 11.67
CA VAL A 80 -0.78 -9.79 12.36
C VAL A 80 0.59 -9.32 11.86
N LEU A 81 1.54 -10.24 11.70
CA LEU A 81 2.85 -9.91 11.14
C LEU A 81 2.77 -9.38 9.71
N ALA A 82 1.93 -9.98 8.85
CA ALA A 82 1.68 -9.50 7.49
C ALA A 82 1.15 -8.07 7.48
N MET A 83 0.19 -7.76 8.36
CA MET A 83 -0.37 -6.41 8.51
C MET A 83 0.67 -5.40 8.96
N LEU A 84 1.51 -5.76 9.94
CA LEU A 84 2.58 -4.87 10.41
C LEU A 84 3.60 -4.58 9.32
N LEU A 85 4.05 -5.61 8.59
CA LEU A 85 4.95 -5.44 7.45
C LEU A 85 4.33 -4.54 6.38
N TRP A 86 3.05 -4.74 6.08
CA TRP A 86 2.34 -3.91 5.12
C TRP A 86 2.31 -2.45 5.56
N ARG A 87 2.01 -2.17 6.84
CA ARG A 87 2.03 -0.80 7.40
C ARG A 87 3.42 -0.17 7.36
N ILE A 88 4.48 -0.91 7.64
CA ILE A 88 5.86 -0.42 7.57
C ILE A 88 6.22 0.03 6.16
N VAL A 89 5.92 -0.79 5.17
CA VAL A 89 6.27 -0.49 3.77
C VAL A 89 5.41 0.62 3.19
N THR A 90 4.10 0.63 3.47
CA THR A 90 3.16 1.55 2.80
C THR A 90 2.95 2.87 3.54
N TYR A 91 2.86 2.85 4.87
CA TYR A 91 2.58 4.03 5.68
C TYR A 91 3.86 4.63 6.28
N TYR A 92 4.63 3.83 7.02
CA TYR A 92 5.75 4.38 7.79
C TYR A 92 6.92 4.82 6.89
N PHE A 93 7.23 4.07 5.83
CA PHE A 93 8.25 4.50 4.87
C PHE A 93 7.87 5.83 4.19
N GLY A 94 6.61 5.97 3.79
CA GLY A 94 6.07 7.22 3.24
C GLY A 94 6.21 8.39 4.22
N MET A 95 5.79 8.21 5.47
CA MET A 95 5.91 9.24 6.52
C MET A 95 7.37 9.63 6.78
N LEU A 96 8.28 8.66 6.88
CA LEU A 96 9.71 8.92 7.08
C LEU A 96 10.31 9.70 5.91
N SER A 97 9.98 9.32 4.67
CA SER A 97 10.42 10.05 3.48
C SER A 97 9.90 11.49 3.45
N GLY A 98 8.65 11.72 3.87
CA GLY A 98 8.05 13.04 3.99
C GLY A 98 8.72 13.90 5.06
N LEU A 99 9.06 13.30 6.21
CA LEU A 99 9.81 13.97 7.27
C LEU A 99 11.20 14.39 6.77
N ILE A 100 11.94 13.49 6.10
CA ILE A 100 13.25 13.80 5.52
C ILE A 100 13.13 14.93 4.49
N ALA A 101 12.10 14.90 3.64
CA ALA A 101 11.86 15.96 2.66
C ALA A 101 11.61 17.33 3.31
N MET A 102 10.95 17.38 4.48
CA MET A 102 10.75 18.62 5.23
C MET A 102 12.03 19.18 5.84
N LEU A 103 12.98 18.31 6.21
CA LEU A 103 14.29 18.74 6.72
C LEU A 103 15.17 19.35 5.61
N ILE A 104 14.93 19.00 4.34
CA ILE A 104 15.64 19.58 3.20
C ILE A 104 15.07 20.96 2.90
N GLN A 105 15.86 21.99 3.17
CA GLN A 105 15.47 23.38 2.89
C GLN A 105 15.13 23.55 1.40
N PRO A 106 13.92 24.02 1.04
CA PRO A 106 13.56 24.22 -0.35
C PRO A 106 14.49 25.29 -0.96
N LYS A 107 15.23 24.91 -2.00
CA LYS A 107 16.09 25.83 -2.75
C LYS A 107 15.22 26.90 -3.37
N ARG A 108 15.30 28.14 -2.88
CA ARG A 108 14.51 29.26 -3.42
C ARG A 108 14.84 29.43 -4.90
N ILE A 109 13.84 29.26 -5.74
CA ILE A 109 13.92 29.59 -7.16
C ILE A 109 13.80 31.11 -7.25
N VAL A 110 14.91 31.80 -7.49
CA VAL A 110 14.91 33.23 -7.77
C VAL A 110 14.40 33.41 -9.19
N THR A 111 13.12 33.72 -9.34
CA THR A 111 12.53 34.14 -10.62
C THR A 111 13.15 35.50 -10.98
N LYS A 112 14.09 35.53 -11.93
CA LYS A 112 14.51 36.78 -12.56
C LYS A 112 13.32 37.31 -13.38
N LYS A 113 12.86 38.50 -13.01
CA LYS A 113 11.89 39.30 -13.75
C LYS A 113 12.51 39.84 -15.03
#